data_AF-A0A171AUE1-F1
#
_entry.id   AF-A0A171AUE1-F1
#
_cell.length_a   1.000
_cell.length_b   1.000
_cell.length_c   1.000
_cell.angle_alpha   90.00
_cell.angle_beta   90.00
_cell.angle_gamma   90.00
#
_symmetry.space_group_name_H-M   'P 1'
#
loop_
_entity.id
_entity.type
_entity.pdbx_description
1 polymer ?
#
loop_
_entity_poly.entity_id
_entity_poly.type
_entity_poly.pdbx_seq_one_letter_code
_entity_poly.pdbx_strand_id
1 'polypeptide(L)' 'MSAEELMDLEHARLVLRGEHGLAVDRGRIVREAVSVVLADLEARGDASILVRRLRSR' A
#
# COMPACT_ATOMS: atom_id res chain seq x y z
N MET A 1 5.19 8.11 -9.67
CA MET A 1 3.95 7.34 -9.82
C MET A 1 3.37 7.66 -11.17
N SER A 2 3.13 6.66 -11.99
CA SER A 2 2.54 6.84 -13.33
C SER A 2 1.09 7.33 -13.20
N ALA A 3 0.53 7.80 -14.32
CA ALA A 3 -0.90 8.17 -14.37
C ALA A 3 -1.80 6.97 -14.05
N GLU A 4 -1.42 5.77 -14.48
CA GLU A 4 -2.13 4.51 -14.19
C GLU A 4 -2.11 4.18 -12.69
N GLU A 5 -0.94 4.22 -12.05
CA GLU A 5 -0.83 3.98 -10.59
C GLU A 5 -1.63 5.01 -9.77
N LEU A 6 -1.73 6.25 -10.25
CA LEU A 6 -2.56 7.29 -9.64
C LEU A 6 -4.07 6.98 -9.76
N MET A 7 -4.49 6.37 -10.87
CA MET A 7 -5.87 5.93 -11.08
C MET A 7 -6.20 4.72 -10.19
N ASP A 8 -5.28 3.78 -10.05
CA ASP A 8 -5.45 2.62 -9.16
C ASP A 8 -5.62 3.05 -7.69
N LEU A 9 -4.81 4.02 -7.24
CA LEU A 9 -4.98 4.58 -5.89
C LEU A 9 -6.30 5.33 -5.71
N GLU A 10 -6.76 6.01 -6.75
CA GLU A 10 -8.06 6.70 -6.69
C GLU A 10 -9.20 5.69 -6.62
N HIS A 11 -9.12 4.60 -7.40
CA HIS A 11 -10.08 3.51 -7.31
C HIS A 11 -10.07 2.87 -5.91
N ALA A 12 -8.90 2.57 -5.36
CA ALA A 12 -8.78 2.06 -3.99
C ALA A 12 -9.40 3.00 -2.95
N ARG A 13 -9.22 4.33 -3.12
CA ARG A 13 -9.85 5.34 -2.26
C ARG A 13 -11.38 5.30 -2.34
N LEU A 14 -11.94 5.13 -3.53
CA LEU A 14 -13.38 5.01 -3.71
C LEU A 14 -13.94 3.73 -3.09
N VAL A 15 -13.25 2.59 -3.24
CA VAL A 15 -13.62 1.32 -2.59
C VAL A 15 -13.61 1.47 -1.07
N LEU A 16 -12.55 2.04 -0.48
CA LEU A 16 -12.46 2.30 0.95
C LEU A 16 -13.61 3.18 1.47
N ARG A 17 -14.02 4.18 0.69
CA ARG A 17 -15.15 5.04 1.06
C ARG A 17 -16.50 4.34 0.91
N GLY A 18 -16.73 3.64 -0.20
CA GLY A 18 -18.02 3.05 -0.55
C GLY A 18 -18.33 1.78 0.24
N GLU A 19 -17.37 0.87 0.32
CA GLU A 19 -17.56 -0.46 0.93
C GLU A 19 -17.22 -0.47 2.41
N HIS A 20 -16.28 0.37 2.85
CA HIS A 20 -15.78 0.34 4.23
C HIS A 20 -16.09 1.62 5.01
N GLY A 21 -16.72 2.64 4.39
CA GLY A 21 -17.05 3.91 5.06
C GLY A 21 -15.83 4.75 5.47
N LEU A 22 -14.63 4.40 5.00
CA LEU A 22 -13.38 5.05 5.38
C LEU A 22 -13.13 6.28 4.50
N ALA A 23 -13.34 7.46 5.08
CA ALA A 23 -13.02 8.73 4.43
C ALA A 23 -11.53 9.06 4.56
N VAL A 24 -10.73 8.57 3.62
CA VAL A 24 -9.27 8.82 3.55
C VAL A 24 -8.87 9.44 2.22
N ASP A 25 -7.70 10.10 2.20
CA ASP A 25 -7.06 10.59 0.98
C ASP A 25 -6.05 9.57 0.42
N ARG A 26 -5.64 9.74 -0.85
CA ARG A 26 -4.65 8.88 -1.52
C ARG A 26 -3.30 8.85 -0.80
N GLY A 27 -2.87 9.99 -0.24
CA GLY A 27 -1.61 10.10 0.48
C GLY A 27 -1.61 9.29 1.78
N ARG A 28 -2.74 9.24 2.49
CA ARG A 28 -2.92 8.39 3.66
C ARG A 28 -2.83 6.92 3.30
N ILE A 29 -3.47 6.47 2.21
CA ILE A 29 -3.36 5.08 1.73
C ILE A 29 -1.89 4.70 1.50
N VAL A 30 -1.14 5.54 0.79
CA VAL A 30 0.29 5.28 0.52
C VAL A 30 1.11 5.24 1.80
N ARG A 31 0.91 6.19 2.72
CA ARG A 31 1.64 6.21 4.00
C ARG A 31 1.36 4.96 4.84
N GLU A 32 0.10 4.53 4.94
CA GLU A 32 -0.25 3.29 5.67
C GLU A 32 0.36 2.06 5.01
N ALA A 33 0.31 1.96 3.68
CA ALA A 33 0.92 0.85 2.95
C ALA A 33 2.45 0.78 3.19
N VAL A 34 3.13 1.93 3.20
CA VAL A 34 4.56 2.01 3.54
C VAL A 34 4.80 1.58 4.98
N SER A 35 4.02 2.10 5.94
CA SER A 35 4.14 1.72 7.35
C SER A 35 3.95 0.22 7.56
N VAL A 36 2.96 -0.40 6.91
CA VAL A 36 2.73 -1.85 6.97
C VAL A 36 3.92 -2.63 6.44
N VAL A 37 4.47 -2.23 5.29
CA VAL A 37 5.61 -2.92 4.67
C VAL A 37 6.90 -2.76 5.49
N LEU A 38 7.14 -1.58 6.06
CA LEU A 38 8.30 -1.35 6.93
C LEU A 38 8.20 -2.14 8.24
N ALA A 39 7.01 -2.18 8.85
CA ALA A 39 6.77 -3.01 10.03
C ALA A 39 6.95 -4.50 9.74
N ASP A 40 6.51 -4.98 8.57
CA ASP A 40 6.74 -6.37 8.15
C ASP A 40 8.23 -6.68 7.94
N LEU A 41 8.98 -5.73 7.36
CA LEU A 41 10.43 -5.85 7.21
C LEU A 41 11.13 -5.92 8.58
N GLU A 42 10.77 -5.02 9.49
CA GLU A 42 11.35 -4.99 10.84
C GLU A 42 11.06 -6.30 11.60
N ALA A 43 9.82 -6.79 11.54
CA ALA A 43 9.40 -7.99 12.26
C ALA A 43 9.93 -9.30 11.67
N ARG A 44 10.13 -9.37 10.34
CA ARG A 44 10.40 -10.65 9.64
C ARG A 44 11.74 -10.69 8.90
N GLY A 45 12.42 -9.56 8.75
CA GLY A 45 13.68 -9.43 8.01
C GLY A 45 13.58 -10.04 6.60
N ASP A 46 14.44 -11.02 6.34
CA ASP A 46 14.54 -11.74 5.07
C ASP A 46 13.26 -12.44 4.61
N ALA A 47 12.36 -12.78 5.54
CA ALA A 47 11.10 -13.43 5.23
C ALA A 47 9.96 -12.44 4.88
N SER A 48 10.22 -11.13 4.99
CA SER A 48 9.21 -10.09 4.71
C SER A 48 8.74 -10.09 3.26
N ILE A 49 7.52 -9.60 3.04
CA ILE A 49 6.94 -9.48 1.70
C ILE A 49 7.79 -8.57 0.81
N LEU A 50 8.42 -7.54 1.38
CA LEU A 50 9.28 -6.62 0.65
C LEU A 50 10.51 -7.33 0.09
N VAL A 51 11.25 -8.05 0.94
CA VAL A 51 12.45 -8.79 0.51
C VAL A 51 12.08 -9.83 -0.54
N ARG A 52 10.99 -10.57 -0.34
CA ARG A 52 10.51 -11.58 -1.30
C ARG A 52 10.19 -10.98 -2.68
N ARG A 53 9.48 -9.84 -2.73
CA ARG A 53 9.12 -9.17 -3.99
C ARG A 53 10.32 -8.56 -4.71
N LEU A 54 11.28 -8.03 -3.97
CA LEU A 54 12.49 -7.43 -4.56
C LEU A 54 13.49 -8.47 -5.05
N ARG A 55 13.52 -9.69 -4.46
CA ARG A 55 14.34 -10.81 -4.95
C ARG A 55 13.78 -11.47 -6.22
N SER A 56 12.46 -11.36 -6.46
CA SER A 56 11.81 -11.92 -7.66
C SER A 56 11.84 -10.97 -8.87
N ARG A 57 12.61 -9.88 -8.79
CA ARG A 57 12.80 -8.90 -9.85
C ARG A 57 14.20 -9.00 -10.43
#